data_AF-A0A537YVI3-F1
#
_entry.id   AF-A0A537YVI3-F1
#
_cell.length_a   1.000
_cell.length_b   1.000
_cell.length_c   1.000
_cell.angle_alpha   90.00
_cell.angle_beta   90.00
_cell.angle_gamma   90.00
#
_symmetry.space_group_name_H-M   'P 1'
#
loop_
_entity.id
_entity.type
_entity.pdbx_description
1 polymer ?
#
loop_
_entity_poly.entity_id
_entity_poly.type
_entity_poly.pdbx_seq_one_letter_code
_entity_poly.pdbx_strand_id
1 'polypeptide(L)'
;MEVCLMIEGQEDVTWEDWLALAAACEENGVGTMFRSDHYLSVDDRRERGSLDAWGTITALGAVTEKLRLGTMVSPATFRRR
;
A
#
# COMPACT_ATOMS: atom_id res chain seq x y z
N MET A 1 -19.02 -4.12 -12.00
CA MET A 1 -18.19 -3.01 -11.47
C MET A 1 -17.43 -3.57 -10.29
N GLU A 2 -16.10 -3.43 -10.26
CA GLU A 2 -15.27 -3.89 -9.15
C GLU A 2 -14.82 -2.70 -8.31
N VAL A 3 -14.84 -2.87 -6.99
CA VAL A 3 -14.35 -1.88 -6.02
C VAL A 3 -12.96 -2.30 -5.56
N CYS A 4 -12.05 -1.34 -5.46
CA CYS A 4 -10.68 -1.54 -4.99
C CYS A 4 -10.41 -0.62 -3.78
N LEU A 5 -9.54 -1.05 -2.87
CA LEU A 5 -9.05 -0.21 -1.78
C LEU A 5 -7.80 0.54 -2.24
N MET A 6 -7.68 1.82 -1.92
CA MET A 6 -6.48 2.62 -2.13
C MET A 6 -6.10 3.28 -0.80
N ILE A 7 -4.83 3.17 -0.42
CA ILE A 7 -4.31 3.69 0.85
C ILE A 7 -3.15 4.65 0.62
N GLU A 8 -3.22 5.81 1.27
CA GLU A 8 -2.13 6.79 1.36
C GLU A 8 -1.11 6.33 2.42
N GLY A 9 -0.23 5.41 2.03
CA GLY A 9 0.66 4.70 2.95
C GLY A 9 1.65 5.58 3.71
N GLN A 10 2.04 6.72 3.13
CA GLN A 10 2.98 7.66 3.72
C GLN A 10 2.39 8.48 4.87
N GLU A 11 1.10 8.32 5.15
CA GLU A 11 0.44 9.04 6.24
C GLU A 11 0.46 8.23 7.55
N ASP A 12 1.63 7.70 7.89
CA ASP A 12 1.91 6.96 9.12
C ASP A 12 1.26 5.57 9.21
N VAL A 13 1.00 4.93 8.07
CA VAL A 13 0.43 3.57 8.03
C VAL A 13 1.49 2.55 8.42
N THR A 14 1.29 1.90 9.56
CA THR A 14 2.22 0.92 10.12
C THR A 14 2.13 -0.43 9.41
N TRP A 15 3.10 -1.32 9.65
CA TRP A 15 3.05 -2.68 9.10
C TRP A 15 1.84 -3.47 9.63
N GLU A 16 1.53 -3.30 10.90
CA GLU A 16 0.36 -3.90 11.55
C GLU A 16 -0.95 -3.43 10.90
N ASP A 17 -1.04 -2.15 10.54
CA ASP A 17 -2.18 -1.61 9.78
C ASP A 17 -2.28 -2.26 8.39
N TRP A 18 -1.16 -2.43 7.67
CA TRP A 18 -1.15 -3.11 6.37
C TRP A 18 -1.65 -4.54 6.44
N LEU A 19 -1.23 -5.30 7.46
CA LEU A 19 -1.71 -6.65 7.70
C LEU A 19 -3.21 -6.67 7.96
N ALA A 20 -3.70 -5.77 8.82
CA ALA A 20 -5.12 -5.67 9.15
C ALA A 20 -5.97 -5.29 7.92
N LEU A 21 -5.51 -4.34 7.11
CA LEU A 21 -6.17 -3.92 5.87
C LEU A 21 -6.23 -5.06 4.84
N ALA A 22 -5.11 -5.75 4.64
CA ALA A 22 -5.05 -6.87 3.70
C ALA A 22 -5.97 -8.03 4.13
N ALA A 23 -5.95 -8.39 5.41
CA ALA A 23 -6.85 -9.40 5.97
C ALA A 23 -8.32 -8.99 5.78
N ALA A 24 -8.66 -7.74 6.12
CA ALA A 24 -10.01 -7.22 5.94
C ALA A 24 -10.45 -7.25 4.46
N CYS A 25 -9.56 -6.95 3.52
CA CYS A 25 -9.85 -7.08 2.09
C CYS A 25 -10.19 -8.53 1.69
N GLU A 26 -9.39 -9.51 2.13
CA GLU A 26 -9.63 -10.93 1.80
C GLU A 26 -10.90 -11.46 2.47
N GLU A 27 -11.18 -11.08 3.72
CA GLU A 27 -12.38 -11.49 4.47
C GLU A 27 -13.66 -10.93 3.87
N ASN A 28 -13.63 -9.71 3.32
CA ASN A 28 -14.81 -8.99 2.82
C ASN A 28 -14.93 -8.98 1.30
N GLY A 29 -14.05 -9.69 0.58
CA GLY A 29 -14.13 -9.84 -0.87
C GLY A 29 -13.69 -8.61 -1.68
N VAL A 30 -12.87 -7.72 -1.12
CA VAL A 30 -12.20 -6.65 -1.87
C VAL A 30 -10.97 -7.23 -2.56
N GLY A 31 -11.10 -7.55 -3.86
CA GLY A 31 -10.09 -8.33 -4.58
C GLY A 31 -8.79 -7.60 -4.92
N THR A 32 -8.73 -6.28 -4.77
CA THR A 32 -7.54 -5.48 -5.11
C THR A 32 -7.29 -4.38 -4.08
N MET A 33 -6.04 -4.26 -3.62
CA MET A 33 -5.56 -3.19 -2.78
C MET A 33 -4.38 -2.48 -3.45
N PHE A 34 -4.51 -1.16 -3.59
CA PHE A 34 -3.45 -0.28 -4.05
C PHE A 34 -2.89 0.56 -2.90
N ARG A 35 -1.63 0.97 -3.03
CA ARG A 35 -1.04 2.04 -2.22
C ARG A 35 -0.50 3.17 -3.08
N SER A 36 -0.45 4.39 -2.54
CA SER A 36 0.32 5.52 -3.10
C SER A 36 1.82 5.17 -3.17
N ASP A 37 2.67 5.93 -3.85
CA ASP A 37 4.13 5.67 -3.86
C ASP A 37 4.89 6.96 -3.49
N HIS A 38 4.76 7.33 -2.21
CA HIS A 38 5.37 8.53 -1.64
C HIS A 38 6.32 8.16 -0.49
N TYR A 39 7.47 8.84 -0.43
CA TYR A 39 8.37 8.75 0.73
C TYR A 39 8.07 9.79 1.81
N LEU A 40 7.26 10.81 1.52
CA LEU A 40 6.94 11.92 2.41
C LEU A 40 5.44 12.18 2.41
N SER A 41 4.91 12.60 3.55
CA SER A 41 3.52 13.04 3.71
C SER A 41 3.14 14.12 2.70
N VAL A 42 1.92 14.03 2.17
CA VAL A 42 1.34 15.06 1.30
C VAL A 42 0.86 16.30 2.10
N ASP A 43 0.72 16.17 3.41
CA ASP A 43 0.35 17.24 4.34
C ASP A 43 1.58 17.99 4.92
N ASP A 44 2.80 17.75 4.38
CA ASP A 44 4.10 18.26 4.88
C ASP A 44 4.38 17.93 6.36
N ARG A 45 3.77 16.84 6.86
CA ARG A 45 4.01 16.29 8.20
C ARG A 45 5.20 15.34 8.18
N ARG A 46 6.41 15.89 8.33
CA ARG A 46 7.69 15.16 8.18
C ARG A 46 7.94 14.12 9.25
N GLU A 47 7.18 14.12 10.34
CA GLU A 47 7.25 13.14 11.41
C GLU A 47 6.53 11.83 11.09
N ARG A 48 5.62 11.82 10.09
CA ARG A 48 4.88 10.61 9.70
C ARG A 48 5.81 9.61 9.02
N GLY A 49 5.65 8.34 9.37
CA GLY A 49 6.36 7.24 8.75
C GLY A 49 5.85 6.93 7.34
N SER A 50 6.76 6.47 6.47
CA SER A 50 6.40 5.87 5.18
C SER A 50 7.25 4.62 4.95
N LEU A 51 6.59 3.47 4.85
CA LEU A 51 7.24 2.24 4.39
C LEU A 51 7.49 2.32 2.87
N ASP A 52 8.56 1.69 2.38
CA ASP A 52 8.81 1.62 0.93
C ASP A 52 7.67 0.87 0.21
N ALA A 53 7.21 1.42 -0.92
CA ALA A 53 6.06 0.90 -1.65
C ALA A 53 6.20 -0.53 -2.12
N TRP A 54 7.33 -0.85 -2.74
CA TRP A 54 7.55 -2.17 -3.30
C TRP A 54 7.96 -3.17 -2.23
N GLY A 55 8.64 -2.70 -1.17
CA GLY A 55 8.87 -3.46 0.06
C GLY A 55 7.55 -3.91 0.69
N THR A 56 6.61 -2.99 0.93
CA THR A 56 5.28 -3.32 1.48
C THR A 56 4.52 -4.27 0.57
N ILE A 57 4.48 -4.03 -0.74
CA ILE A 57 3.77 -4.91 -1.71
C ILE A 57 4.38 -6.32 -1.71
N THR A 58 5.71 -6.41 -1.69
CA THR A 58 6.41 -7.70 -1.68
C THR A 58 6.13 -8.47 -0.39
N ALA A 59 6.18 -7.77 0.76
CA ALA A 59 5.89 -8.36 2.06
C ALA A 59 4.44 -8.83 2.16
N LEU A 60 3.48 -8.02 1.70
CA LEU A 60 2.06 -8.39 1.65
C LEU A 60 1.83 -9.59 0.74
N GLY A 61 2.45 -9.62 -0.44
CA GLY A 61 2.34 -10.73 -1.37
C GLY A 61 2.83 -12.08 -0.81
N ALA A 62 3.66 -12.07 0.24
CA ALA A 62 4.09 -13.27 0.94
C ALA A 62 3.09 -13.76 2.00
N VAL A 63 2.15 -12.92 2.45
CA VAL A 63 1.22 -13.22 3.56
C VAL A 63 -0.25 -13.18 3.15
N THR A 64 -0.57 -12.79 1.92
CA THR A 64 -1.92 -12.84 1.33
C THR A 64 -2.03 -13.96 0.30
N GLU A 65 -3.23 -14.50 0.08
CA GLU A 65 -3.43 -15.63 -0.84
C GLU A 65 -4.05 -15.22 -2.19
N LYS A 66 -4.97 -14.26 -2.18
CA LYS A 66 -5.83 -13.91 -3.32
C LYS A 66 -5.80 -12.44 -3.66
N LEU A 67 -5.37 -11.60 -2.72
CA LEU A 67 -5.38 -10.14 -2.87
C LEU A 67 -4.44 -9.70 -3.99
N ARG A 68 -4.96 -8.95 -4.96
CA ARG A 68 -4.14 -8.28 -5.97
C ARG A 68 -3.55 -7.01 -5.38
N LEU A 69 -2.23 -6.86 -5.48
CA LEU A 69 -1.49 -5.76 -4.86
C LEU A 69 -0.83 -4.89 -5.93
N GLY A 70 -0.72 -3.58 -5.67
CA GLY A 70 0.00 -2.68 -6.57
C GLY A 70 0.14 -1.27 -6.02
N THR A 71 0.91 -0.44 -6.75
CA THR A 71 0.92 1.01 -6.53
C THR A 71 -0.09 1.68 -7.46
N MET A 72 -0.89 2.62 -6.96
CA MET A 72 -1.69 3.49 -7.81
C MET A 72 -0.79 4.63 -8.31
N VAL A 73 -0.20 4.39 -9.48
CA VAL A 73 0.94 5.15 -10.05
C VAL A 73 2.26 4.82 -9.33
N SER A 74 3.32 4.62 -10.11
CA SER A 74 4.69 4.62 -9.61
C SER A 74 5.46 5.80 -10.21
N PRO A 75 6.24 6.55 -9.42
CA PRO A 75 6.94 7.74 -9.86
C PRO A 75 8.19 7.30 -10.64
N ALA A 76 7.98 6.94 -11.91
CA ALA A 76 8.98 6.30 -12.77
C ALA A 76 10.30 7.07 -12.89
N THR A 77 10.29 8.40 -12.74
CA THR A 77 11.49 9.25 -12.74
C THR A 77 12.36 9.09 -11.49
N PHE A 78 11.80 8.55 -10.40
CA PHE A 78 12.51 8.30 -9.13
C PHE A 78 12.93 6.83 -8.97
N ARG A 79 12.48 5.93 -9.87
CA ARG A 79 12.83 4.51 -9.84
C ARG A 79 13.82 4.16 -10.95
N ARG A 80 14.88 3.44 -10.61
CA ARG A 80 15.88 2.95 -11.57
C ARG A 80 15.38 1.64 -12.19
N ARG A 81 15.61 1.48 -13.48
CA ARG A 81 15.41 0.22 -14.21
C ARG A 81 16.68 -0.63 -14.16
#